data_AF-A0A830E3Y8-F1
#
_entry.id   AF-A0A830E3Y8-F1
#
_cell.length_a   1.000
_cell.length_b   1.000
_cell.length_c   1.000
_cell.angle_alpha   90.00
_cell.angle_beta   90.00
_cell.angle_gamma   90.00
#
_symmetry.space_group_name_H-M   'P 1'
#
loop_
_entity.id
_entity.type
_entity.pdbx_description
1 polymer ?
#
loop_
_entity_poly.entity_id
_entity_poly.type
_entity_poly.pdbx_seq_one_letter_code
_entity_poly.pdbx_strand_id
1 'polypeptide(L)'
;MAFEIIDLVVSIIILILGFSVFTALVNDYRVVITVSRVIRKKVKVSAFRELALPIYPSLMKIEIINARSLTEGIDVEVHGNTIKIINNKGIIGDSDVRIIIDAVVTGRLGDYPVRGMVVLSPY
;
A
#
# COMPACT_ATOMS: atom_id res chain seq x y z
N MET A 1 -14.44 -12.39 -49.10
CA MET A 1 -15.20 -13.23 -48.13
C MET A 1 -14.32 -13.90 -47.08
N ALA A 2 -13.57 -14.99 -47.36
CA ALA A 2 -12.81 -15.68 -46.30
C ALA A 2 -11.77 -14.79 -45.61
N PHE A 3 -11.05 -13.96 -46.38
CA PHE A 3 -10.03 -13.05 -45.86
C PHE A 3 -10.62 -11.91 -44.99
N GLU A 4 -11.79 -11.38 -45.36
CA GLU A 4 -12.50 -10.35 -44.59
C GLU A 4 -13.07 -10.91 -43.27
N ILE A 5 -13.53 -12.16 -43.28
CA ILE A 5 -14.00 -12.84 -42.06
C ILE A 5 -12.83 -13.06 -41.11
N ILE A 6 -11.65 -13.47 -41.62
CA ILE A 6 -10.44 -13.67 -40.81
C ILE A 6 -9.99 -12.32 -40.21
N ASP A 7 -9.96 -11.25 -41.00
CA ASP A 7 -9.56 -9.92 -40.54
C ASP A 7 -10.52 -9.35 -39.46
N LEU A 8 -11.83 -9.59 -39.64
CA LEU A 8 -12.84 -9.25 -38.64
C LEU A 8 -12.64 -10.03 -37.34
N VAL A 9 -12.38 -11.34 -37.42
CA VAL A 9 -12.13 -12.19 -36.25
C VAL A 9 -10.87 -11.76 -35.51
N VAL A 10 -9.78 -11.48 -36.24
CA VAL A 10 -8.53 -10.97 -35.66
C VAL A 10 -8.76 -9.63 -34.96
N SER A 11 -9.50 -8.73 -35.59
CA SER A 11 -9.84 -7.41 -35.01
C SER A 11 -10.65 -7.53 -33.72
N ILE A 12 -11.63 -8.44 -33.67
CA ILE A 12 -12.43 -8.71 -32.45
C ILE A 12 -11.54 -9.28 -31.33
N ILE A 13 -10.63 -10.21 -31.64
CA ILE A 13 -9.71 -10.78 -30.65
C ILE A 13 -8.79 -9.71 -30.08
N ILE A 14 -8.21 -8.86 -30.94
CA ILE A 14 -7.36 -7.75 -30.51
C ILE A 14 -8.15 -6.78 -29.61
N LEU A 15 -9.40 -6.48 -29.95
CA LEU A 15 -10.26 -5.61 -29.15
C LEU A 15 -10.51 -6.20 -27.75
N ILE A 16 -10.86 -7.49 -27.67
CA ILE A 16 -11.14 -8.17 -26.39
C ILE A 16 -9.88 -8.22 -25.52
N LEU A 17 -8.74 -8.60 -26.10
CA LEU A 17 -7.47 -8.65 -25.38
C LEU A 17 -7.03 -7.25 -24.92
N GLY A 18 -7.13 -6.26 -25.80
CA GLY A 18 -6.80 -4.88 -25.49
C GLY A 18 -7.66 -4.32 -24.35
N PHE A 19 -8.98 -4.55 -24.40
CA PHE A 19 -9.89 -4.13 -23.34
C PHE A 19 -9.63 -4.86 -22.01
N SER A 20 -9.30 -6.15 -22.05
CA SER A 20 -8.95 -6.92 -20.85
C SER A 20 -7.68 -6.40 -20.17
N VAL A 21 -6.61 -6.14 -20.94
CA VAL A 21 -5.38 -5.56 -20.41
C VAL A 21 -5.62 -4.15 -19.87
N PHE A 22 -6.38 -3.33 -20.60
CA PHE A 22 -6.70 -1.98 -20.19
C PHE A 22 -7.48 -1.95 -18.86
N THR A 23 -8.49 -2.80 -18.71
CA THR A 23 -9.28 -2.88 -17.47
C THR A 23 -8.44 -3.37 -16.28
N ALA A 24 -7.53 -4.32 -16.51
CA ALA A 24 -6.57 -4.76 -15.48
C ALA A 24 -5.67 -3.59 -15.03
N LEU A 25 -5.12 -2.83 -15.97
CA LEU A 25 -4.24 -1.69 -15.69
C LEU A 25 -4.95 -0.59 -14.88
N VAL A 26 -6.16 -0.21 -15.30
CA VAL A 26 -6.95 0.82 -14.60
C VAL A 26 -7.27 0.40 -13.17
N ASN A 27 -7.58 -0.88 -12.97
CA ASN A 27 -7.87 -1.40 -11.63
C ASN A 27 -6.63 -1.39 -10.74
N ASP A 28 -5.49 -1.87 -11.24
CA ASP A 28 -4.21 -1.86 -10.51
C ASP A 28 -3.83 -0.43 -10.11
N TYR A 29 -3.96 0.53 -11.03
CA TYR A 29 -3.68 1.95 -10.77
C TYR A 29 -4.57 2.54 -9.66
N ARG A 30 -5.88 2.26 -9.70
CA ARG A 30 -6.83 2.73 -8.68
C ARG A 30 -6.48 2.19 -7.29
N VAL A 31 -6.01 0.95 -7.22
CA VAL A 31 -5.59 0.32 -5.96
C VAL A 31 -4.31 0.95 -5.44
N VAL A 32 -3.29 1.12 -6.29
CA VAL A 32 -2.03 1.77 -5.90
C VAL A 32 -2.28 3.16 -5.32
N ILE A 33 -3.17 3.95 -5.94
CA ILE A 33 -3.56 5.26 -5.40
C ILE A 33 -4.22 5.15 -4.02
N THR A 34 -5.12 4.17 -3.86
CA THR A 34 -5.85 3.97 -2.60
C THR A 34 -4.90 3.58 -1.48
N VAL A 35 -4.01 2.62 -1.72
CA VAL A 35 -2.98 2.20 -0.76
C VAL A 35 -2.05 3.37 -0.43
N SER A 36 -1.59 4.12 -1.45
CA SER A 36 -0.79 5.32 -1.26
C SER A 36 -1.49 6.39 -0.41
N ARG A 37 -2.82 6.45 -0.44
CA ARG A 37 -3.61 7.35 0.41
C ARG A 37 -3.75 6.82 1.83
N VAL A 38 -3.92 5.50 2.01
CA VAL A 38 -4.01 4.86 3.34
C VAL A 38 -2.69 5.00 4.10
N ILE A 39 -1.56 4.76 3.43
CA ILE A 39 -0.22 4.88 4.02
C ILE A 39 0.14 6.36 4.31
N ARG A 40 -0.53 7.33 3.67
CA ARG A 40 -0.36 8.78 3.93
C ARG A 40 -1.44 9.36 4.85
N LYS A 41 -1.76 8.67 5.95
CA LYS A 41 -2.72 9.16 6.94
C LYS A 41 -2.07 9.60 8.24
N LYS A 42 -2.68 10.63 8.83
CA LYS A 42 -2.48 11.01 10.23
C LYS A 42 -3.45 10.18 11.07
N VAL A 43 -2.93 9.37 11.98
CA VAL A 43 -3.71 8.50 12.86
C VAL A 43 -3.64 9.09 14.27
N LYS A 44 -4.79 9.41 14.86
CA LYS A 44 -4.83 9.83 16.26
C LYS A 44 -4.76 8.59 17.14
N VAL A 45 -3.83 8.58 18.08
CA VAL A 45 -3.59 7.46 18.99
C VAL A 45 -3.55 7.97 20.42
N SER A 46 -4.08 7.20 21.37
CA SER A 46 -3.87 7.50 22.78
C SER A 46 -2.41 7.26 23.16
N ALA A 47 -2.00 7.77 24.31
CA ALA A 47 -0.64 7.63 24.77
C ALA A 47 -0.24 6.15 24.86
N PHE A 48 0.87 5.77 24.23
CA PHE A 48 1.26 4.37 24.10
C PHE A 48 2.76 4.17 24.36
N ARG A 49 3.09 2.98 24.87
CA ARG A 49 4.47 2.47 24.98
C ARG A 49 4.81 1.55 23.82
N GLU A 50 3.86 0.70 23.45
CA GLU A 50 3.93 -0.17 22.27
C GLU A 50 2.62 -0.07 21.50
N LEU A 51 2.70 -0.01 20.17
CA LEU A 51 1.55 0.02 19.27
C LEU A 51 1.77 -0.93 18.09
N ALA A 52 0.78 -1.77 17.80
CA ALA A 52 0.75 -2.60 16.60
C ALA A 52 -0.26 -2.02 15.61
N LEU A 53 0.21 -1.60 14.43
CA LEU A 53 -0.62 -1.13 13.33
C LEU A 53 -0.78 -2.23 12.28
N PRO A 54 -1.93 -2.91 12.22
CA PRO A 54 -2.20 -3.86 11.15
C PRO A 54 -2.55 -3.12 9.85
N ILE A 55 -1.88 -3.47 8.75
CA ILE A 55 -2.25 -3.03 7.40
C ILE A 55 -3.00 -4.18 6.73
N TYR A 56 -4.33 -4.11 6.78
CA TYR A 56 -5.18 -5.14 6.18
C TYR A 56 -5.11 -5.10 4.64
N PRO A 57 -4.79 -6.22 3.98
CA PRO A 57 -4.87 -6.35 2.53
C PRO A 57 -6.35 -6.45 2.13
N SER A 58 -7.00 -5.33 1.83
CA SER A 58 -8.33 -5.37 1.22
C SER A 58 -8.17 -5.81 -0.25
N LEU A 59 -8.42 -7.08 -0.54
CA LEU A 59 -8.53 -7.70 -1.88
C LEU A 59 -7.24 -7.86 -2.72
N MET A 60 -6.10 -7.26 -2.33
CA MET A 60 -4.80 -7.46 -2.96
C MET A 60 -3.69 -7.61 -1.92
N LYS A 61 -2.67 -8.41 -2.23
CA LYS A 61 -1.53 -8.66 -1.34
C LYS A 61 -0.69 -7.39 -1.25
N ILE A 62 -0.82 -6.68 -0.14
CA ILE A 62 0.10 -5.62 0.25
C ILE A 62 1.18 -6.31 1.07
N GLU A 63 2.45 -6.12 0.73
CA GLU A 63 3.56 -6.61 1.53
C GLU A 63 4.37 -5.42 2.04
N ILE A 64 4.50 -5.32 3.36
CA ILE A 64 5.35 -4.31 3.98
C ILE A 64 6.79 -4.81 3.91
N ILE A 65 7.64 -4.09 3.19
CA ILE A 65 9.05 -4.47 3.04
C ILE A 65 9.85 -3.85 4.18
N ASN A 66 9.57 -2.60 4.52
CA ASN A 66 10.33 -1.87 5.53
C ASN A 66 9.45 -0.80 6.19
N ALA A 67 9.73 -0.54 7.46
CA ALA A 67 9.21 0.60 8.17
C ALA A 67 10.33 1.22 9.00
N ARG A 68 10.47 2.55 8.95
CA ARG A 68 11.51 3.29 9.67
C ARG A 68 10.90 4.48 10.40
N SER A 69 11.28 4.66 11.66
CA SER A 69 10.96 5.87 12.41
C SER A 69 11.84 7.03 11.96
N LEU A 70 11.25 8.22 11.84
CA LEU A 70 11.95 9.50 11.75
C LEU A 70 12.02 10.22 13.10
N THR A 71 11.39 9.65 14.13
CA THR A 71 11.33 10.23 15.48
C THR A 71 12.34 9.51 16.38
N GLU A 72 13.19 10.28 17.07
CA GLU A 72 14.26 9.76 17.90
C GLU A 72 13.78 9.01 19.15
N GLY A 73 14.34 7.82 19.40
CA GLY A 73 13.98 6.98 20.55
C GLY A 73 12.77 6.08 20.33
N ILE A 74 12.29 6.01 19.08
CA ILE A 74 11.20 5.12 18.66
C ILE A 74 11.76 4.08 17.71
N ASP A 75 11.66 2.82 18.11
CA ASP A 75 12.00 1.67 17.28
C ASP A 75 10.74 1.17 16.57
N VAL A 76 10.94 0.70 15.33
CA VAL A 76 9.87 0.20 14.49
C VAL A 76 10.29 -1.15 13.94
N GLU A 77 9.46 -2.16 14.15
CA GLU A 77 9.66 -3.52 13.66
C GLU A 77 8.50 -3.90 12.73
N VAL A 78 8.83 -4.59 11.65
CA VAL A 78 7.84 -5.12 10.72
C VAL A 78 7.68 -6.62 10.97
N HIS A 79 6.45 -7.02 11.30
CA HIS A 79 6.06 -8.41 11.49
C HIS A 79 4.99 -8.77 10.45
N GLY A 80 5.44 -9.18 9.27
CA GLY A 80 4.56 -9.39 8.12
C GLY A 80 3.87 -8.09 7.70
N ASN A 81 2.54 -8.03 7.82
CA ASN A 81 1.75 -6.82 7.51
C ASN A 81 1.43 -5.95 8.73
N THR A 82 2.05 -6.25 9.87
CA THR A 82 1.88 -5.47 11.09
C THR A 82 3.14 -4.67 11.35
N ILE A 83 2.97 -3.38 11.62
CA ILE A 83 4.07 -2.51 12.05
C ILE A 83 3.97 -2.36 13.56
N LYS A 84 4.97 -2.89 14.27
CA LYS A 84 5.13 -2.71 15.71
C LYS A 84 5.99 -1.48 15.96
N ILE A 85 5.53 -0.63 16.86
CA ILE A 85 6.16 0.65 17.19
C ILE A 85 6.41 0.64 18.68
N ILE A 86 7.66 0.83 19.08
CA ILE A 86 8.12 0.70 20.46
C ILE A 86 8.80 1.99 20.86
N ASN A 87 8.34 2.63 21.93
CA ASN A 87 9.04 3.77 22.50
C ASN A 87 9.99 3.31 23.61
N ASN A 88 11.29 3.47 23.37
CA ASN A 88 12.33 3.10 24.32
C ASN A 88 12.47 4.13 25.46
N LYS A 89 11.93 5.35 25.29
CA LYS A 89 12.01 6.44 26.27
C LYS A 89 10.81 6.51 27.23
N GLY A 90 9.77 5.68 27.06
CA GLY A 90 8.59 5.66 27.94
C GLY A 90 7.25 5.71 27.19
N ILE A 91 6.26 6.40 27.74
CA ILE A 91 4.94 6.57 27.11
C ILE A 91 4.99 7.80 26.18
N ILE A 92 4.55 7.64 24.93
CA ILE A 92 4.42 8.76 23.98
C ILE A 92 3.13 9.51 24.29
N GLY A 93 3.21 10.68 24.91
CA GLY A 93 2.05 11.50 25.27
C GLY A 93 1.89 12.78 24.45
N ASP A 94 2.99 13.42 24.03
CA ASP A 94 2.95 14.82 23.57
C ASP A 94 3.62 15.08 22.20
N SER A 95 4.16 14.06 21.53
CA SER A 95 4.93 14.23 20.30
C SER A 95 4.38 13.44 19.12
N ASP A 96 4.30 14.07 17.95
CA ASP A 96 4.00 13.41 16.69
C ASP A 96 5.11 12.40 16.34
N VAL A 97 4.72 11.14 16.11
CA VAL A 97 5.62 10.09 15.64
C VAL A 97 5.48 9.93 14.14
N ARG A 98 6.58 10.05 13.42
CA ARG A 98 6.58 9.94 11.95
C ARG A 98 7.25 8.64 11.54
N ILE A 99 6.55 7.83 10.76
CA ILE A 99 7.02 6.52 10.31
C ILE A 99 6.93 6.49 8.79
N ILE A 100 8.06 6.24 8.14
CA ILE A 100 8.11 5.94 6.72
C ILE A 100 7.82 4.46 6.54
N ILE A 101 6.93 4.14 5.63
CA ILE A 101 6.56 2.77 5.28
C ILE A 101 6.84 2.58 3.79
N ASP A 102 7.65 1.56 3.49
CA ASP A 102 7.91 1.07 2.16
C ASP A 102 7.15 -0.26 1.98
N ALA A 103 6.21 -0.28 1.04
CA ALA A 103 5.37 -1.43 0.76
C ALA A 103 5.36 -1.74 -0.73
N VAL A 104 5.04 -2.99 -1.08
CA VAL A 104 4.73 -3.39 -2.45
C VAL A 104 3.27 -3.81 -2.53
N VAL A 105 2.60 -3.32 -3.56
CA VAL A 105 1.26 -3.77 -3.93
C VAL A 105 1.41 -4.75 -5.08
N THR A 106 1.10 -6.02 -4.85
CA THR A 106 1.11 -7.03 -5.92
C THR A 106 -0.16 -6.88 -6.76
N GLY A 107 0.02 -6.32 -7.96
CA GLY A 107 -1.02 -6.13 -8.97
C GLY A 107 -1.20 -7.36 -9.87
N ARG A 108 -2.17 -7.28 -10.79
CA ARG A 108 -2.38 -8.32 -11.80
C ARG A 108 -1.37 -8.24 -12.94
N LEU A 109 -0.87 -7.03 -13.22
CA LEU A 109 0.11 -6.78 -14.29
C LEU A 109 1.55 -6.66 -13.78
N GLY A 110 1.75 -6.64 -12.47
CA GLY A 110 3.07 -6.57 -11.85
C GLY A 110 3.03 -6.03 -10.42
N ASP A 111 4.20 -5.96 -9.80
CA ASP A 111 4.38 -5.40 -8.46
C ASP A 111 4.60 -3.88 -8.54
N TYR A 112 3.90 -3.14 -7.69
CA TYR A 112 3.95 -1.68 -7.63
C TYR A 112 4.54 -1.23 -6.29
N PRO A 113 5.74 -0.62 -6.26
CA PRO A 113 6.31 -0.09 -5.04
C PRO A 113 5.55 1.17 -4.61
N VAL A 114 5.18 1.22 -3.33
CA VAL A 114 4.47 2.34 -2.72
C VAL A 114 5.24 2.78 -1.48
N ARG A 115 5.49 4.09 -1.40
CA ARG A 115 6.10 4.71 -0.24
C ARG A 115 5.15 5.74 0.35
N GLY A 116 4.97 5.70 1.66
CA GLY A 116 4.17 6.68 2.37
C GLY A 116 4.69 6.96 3.77
N MET A 117 4.10 7.96 4.41
CA MET A 117 4.44 8.35 5.77
C MET A 117 3.18 8.37 6.61
N VAL A 118 3.16 7.56 7.65
CA VAL A 118 2.14 7.58 8.68
C VAL A 118 2.61 8.50 9.79
N VAL A 119 1.73 9.40 10.21
CA VAL A 119 1.97 10.27 11.37
C VAL A 119 1.02 9.85 12.47
N LEU A 120 1.57 9.39 13.59
CA LEU A 120 0.80 9.11 14.80
C LEU A 120 0.82 10.35 15.67
N SER A 121 -0.36 10.85 16.01
CA SER A 121 -0.49 12.01 16.89
C SER A 121 -1.24 11.65 18.14
N PRO A 122 -0.75 12.08 19.32
CA PRO A 122 -1.51 11.93 20.55
C PRO A 122 -2.85 12.68 20.50
N TYR A 123 -3.83 12.19 21.27
CA TYR A 123 -5.14 12.81 21.44
C TYR A 123 -5.10 14.01 22.37
#